data_AF-A0A8J3EPP8-F1
#
_entry.id   AF-A0A8J3EPP8-F1
#
_cell.length_a   1.000
_cell.length_b   1.000
_cell.length_c   1.000
_cell.angle_alpha   90.00
_cell.angle_beta   90.00
_cell.angle_gamma   90.00
#
_symmetry.space_group_name_H-M   'P 1'
#
loop_
_entity.id
_entity.type
_entity.pdbx_description
1 polymer ?
#
loop_
_entity_poly.entity_id
_entity_poly.type
_entity_poly.pdbx_seq_one_letter_code
_entity_poly.pdbx_strand_id
1 'polypeptide(L)'
;MTEDRPHKEPGPDHPITIEPVNSRFDAISGERSAGGHVIAATIQPLMLTEADYEPVYYVPREHADMAVLERSDHTTWCPYKGEARYFHVRTDSGLIENAVWTYEKPFHAVHPIEKALAFYADKVTLDLRPADPAPGEANSVLSFWMEELEPKERFKADPKIDDEIEQRFGSLQRAAGKGEHDDWQSSPGGALALIILLDQFSRNLYRGSARAFANDAKALEIARAAVKAGHDLTVTGDQRAFYYMPWMHAEDMDAQDESVHLFRTRLPGTTSVDFAIRHRDIIEAFGRYPHRNEVLGREMTAEEQTYLDEGGETF
;
A
#
# COMPACT_ATOMS: atom_id res chain seq x y z
N MET A 1 10.05 -11.12 -43.11
CA MET A 1 11.20 -10.62 -42.34
C MET A 1 10.78 -10.74 -40.88
N THR A 2 11.35 -11.69 -40.15
CA THR A 2 11.12 -11.82 -38.71
C THR A 2 11.73 -10.59 -38.05
N GLU A 3 10.89 -9.72 -37.48
CA GLU A 3 11.38 -8.65 -36.61
C GLU A 3 12.23 -9.30 -35.51
N ASP A 4 13.47 -8.84 -35.38
CA ASP A 4 14.39 -9.32 -34.36
C ASP A 4 13.83 -8.86 -33.01
N ARG A 5 13.18 -9.78 -32.29
CA ARG A 5 12.55 -9.47 -31.02
C ARG A 5 13.64 -9.42 -29.95
N PRO A 6 13.91 -8.26 -29.33
CA PRO A 6 15.04 -8.11 -28.42
C PRO A 6 14.88 -9.04 -27.21
N HIS A 7 15.96 -9.70 -26.82
CA HIS A 7 16.08 -10.49 -25.59
C HIS A 7 17.17 -9.88 -24.72
N LYS A 8 16.82 -9.59 -23.46
CA LYS A 8 17.71 -9.03 -22.44
C LYS A 8 17.68 -9.92 -21.19
N GLU A 9 18.84 -10.07 -20.57
CA GLU A 9 18.96 -10.71 -19.26
C GLU A 9 18.82 -9.65 -18.15
N PRO A 10 18.09 -9.95 -17.06
CA PRO A 10 18.06 -9.08 -15.89
C PRO A 10 19.45 -8.87 -15.29
N GLY A 11 19.71 -7.69 -14.75
CA GLY A 11 21.00 -7.33 -14.17
C GLY A 11 20.91 -6.10 -13.27
N PRO A 12 22.03 -5.55 -12.77
CA PRO A 12 22.02 -4.41 -11.85
C PRO A 12 21.27 -3.18 -12.38
N ASP A 13 21.29 -2.95 -13.70
CA ASP A 13 20.63 -1.80 -14.34
C ASP A 13 19.13 -2.04 -14.60
N HIS A 14 18.66 -3.28 -14.50
CA HIS A 14 17.25 -3.68 -14.67
C HIS A 14 17.00 -4.96 -13.87
N PRO A 15 16.96 -4.87 -12.53
CA PRO A 15 16.82 -6.04 -11.68
C PRO A 15 15.41 -6.60 -11.81
N ILE A 16 15.30 -7.93 -11.87
CA ILE A 16 14.03 -8.64 -11.73
C ILE A 16 14.21 -9.68 -10.65
N THR A 17 13.36 -9.64 -9.63
CA THR A 17 13.30 -10.68 -8.60
C THR A 17 11.92 -11.32 -8.60
N ILE A 18 11.88 -12.60 -8.27
CA ILE A 18 10.64 -13.36 -8.10
C ILE A 18 10.77 -14.15 -6.82
N GLU A 19 9.84 -13.93 -5.89
CA GLU A 19 9.82 -14.64 -4.62
C GLU A 19 8.38 -14.98 -4.21
N PRO A 20 8.16 -16.15 -3.57
CA PRO A 20 6.88 -16.42 -2.94
C PRO A 20 6.69 -15.50 -1.73
N VAL A 21 5.53 -14.87 -1.62
CA VAL A 21 5.17 -14.07 -0.44
C VAL A 21 4.13 -14.80 0.40
N ASN A 22 4.25 -14.71 1.73
CA ASN A 22 3.28 -15.30 2.66
C ASN A 22 2.04 -14.39 2.79
N SER A 23 1.27 -14.28 1.71
CA SER A 23 0.08 -13.44 1.62
C SER A 23 -1.07 -14.19 0.96
N ARG A 24 -2.28 -13.97 1.44
CA ARG A 24 -3.48 -14.29 0.70
C ARG A 24 -3.69 -13.29 -0.42
N PHE A 25 -3.85 -13.77 -1.64
CA PHE A 25 -4.19 -13.00 -2.81
C PHE A 25 -5.46 -13.56 -3.45
N ASP A 26 -6.49 -12.73 -3.56
CA ASP A 26 -7.72 -13.02 -4.29
C ASP A 26 -7.83 -12.01 -5.47
N ALA A 27 -8.00 -12.51 -6.69
CA ALA A 27 -8.41 -11.70 -7.84
C ALA A 27 -9.92 -11.84 -8.04
N ILE A 28 -10.64 -10.73 -8.17
CA ILE A 28 -12.11 -10.68 -8.14
C ILE A 28 -12.62 -9.89 -9.34
N SER A 29 -13.59 -10.43 -10.09
CA SER A 29 -14.13 -9.81 -11.31
C SER A 29 -15.05 -8.60 -11.08
N GLY A 30 -14.89 -7.90 -9.95
CA GLY A 30 -15.69 -6.79 -9.46
C GLY A 30 -15.43 -6.52 -7.97
N GLU A 31 -16.26 -5.73 -7.31
CA GLU A 31 -16.18 -5.54 -5.87
C GLU A 31 -16.81 -6.71 -5.11
N ARG A 32 -16.16 -7.18 -4.03
CA ARG A 32 -16.67 -8.28 -3.21
C ARG A 32 -18.03 -7.96 -2.58
N SER A 33 -18.22 -6.72 -2.12
CA SER A 33 -19.46 -6.16 -1.57
C SER A 33 -20.61 -6.15 -2.58
N ALA A 34 -20.30 -6.07 -3.87
CA ALA A 34 -21.26 -6.02 -4.97
C ALA A 34 -21.50 -7.40 -5.63
N GLY A 35 -21.05 -8.49 -5.01
CA GLY A 35 -21.23 -9.86 -5.53
C GLY A 35 -20.18 -10.28 -6.57
N GLY A 36 -19.02 -9.64 -6.62
CA GLY A 36 -17.92 -10.03 -7.50
C GLY A 36 -17.47 -11.48 -7.26
N HIS A 37 -17.16 -12.20 -8.35
CA HIS A 37 -16.70 -13.59 -8.31
C HIS A 37 -15.19 -13.66 -8.17
N VAL A 38 -14.70 -14.55 -7.30
CA VAL A 38 -13.27 -14.81 -7.15
C VAL A 38 -12.79 -15.65 -8.33
N ILE A 39 -11.96 -15.06 -9.20
CA ILE A 39 -11.46 -15.70 -10.41
C ILE A 39 -10.10 -16.38 -10.21
N ALA A 40 -9.37 -16.01 -9.16
CA ALA A 40 -8.20 -16.75 -8.68
C ALA A 40 -7.94 -16.46 -7.21
N ALA A 41 -7.45 -17.45 -6.45
CA ALA A 41 -7.12 -17.28 -5.04
C ALA A 41 -5.93 -18.14 -4.61
N THR A 42 -4.96 -17.56 -3.91
CA THR A 42 -3.82 -18.30 -3.38
C THR A 42 -3.35 -17.71 -2.05
N ILE A 43 -2.70 -18.51 -1.20
CA ILE A 43 -2.08 -18.06 0.05
C ILE A 43 -0.57 -17.83 -0.08
N GLN A 44 -0.03 -18.02 -1.28
CA GLN A 44 1.39 -17.88 -1.56
C GLN A 44 1.63 -17.44 -3.01
N PRO A 45 1.20 -16.23 -3.41
CA PRO A 45 1.47 -15.72 -4.75
C PRO A 45 2.97 -15.51 -4.93
N LEU A 46 3.43 -15.53 -6.18
CA LEU A 46 4.77 -15.11 -6.55
C LEU A 46 4.76 -13.60 -6.77
N MET A 47 5.49 -12.84 -5.96
CA MET A 47 5.71 -11.43 -6.19
C MET A 47 6.88 -11.26 -7.16
N LEU A 48 6.63 -10.60 -8.29
CA LEU A 48 7.66 -10.16 -9.22
C LEU A 48 7.91 -8.68 -9.01
N THR A 49 9.14 -8.30 -8.67
CA THR A 49 9.59 -6.91 -8.69
C THR A 49 10.50 -6.68 -9.89
N GLU A 50 10.38 -5.52 -10.54
CA GLU A 50 11.14 -5.18 -11.73
C GLU A 50 11.51 -3.71 -11.72
N ALA A 51 12.81 -3.41 -11.65
CA ALA A 51 13.31 -2.04 -11.57
C ALA A 51 12.49 -1.19 -10.57
N ASP A 52 11.94 -0.06 -11.03
CA ASP A 52 11.12 0.85 -10.23
C ASP A 52 9.61 0.70 -10.49
N TYR A 53 9.18 -0.43 -11.09
CA TYR A 53 7.77 -0.69 -11.34
C TYR A 53 7.08 -1.27 -10.11
N GLU A 54 5.76 -1.05 -10.04
CA GLU A 54 4.89 -1.71 -9.08
C GLU A 54 5.07 -3.24 -9.11
N PRO A 55 5.18 -3.90 -7.94
CA PRO A 55 5.21 -5.35 -7.88
C PRO A 55 3.98 -5.97 -8.53
N VAL A 56 4.21 -7.02 -9.33
CA VAL A 56 3.16 -7.81 -9.97
C VAL A 56 3.06 -9.16 -9.28
N TYR A 57 1.86 -9.53 -8.83
CA TYR A 57 1.61 -10.82 -8.24
C TYR A 57 1.16 -11.82 -9.29
N TYR A 58 1.84 -12.95 -9.31
CA TYR A 58 1.59 -14.10 -10.16
C TYR A 58 0.98 -15.22 -9.33
N VAL A 59 -0.23 -15.64 -9.72
CA VAL A 59 -0.98 -16.73 -9.11
C VAL A 59 -0.75 -18.01 -9.93
N PRO A 60 -0.36 -19.15 -9.33
CA PRO A 60 -0.30 -20.41 -10.05
C PRO A 60 -1.60 -20.68 -10.81
N ARG A 61 -1.52 -21.06 -12.09
CA ARG A 61 -2.70 -21.23 -12.96
C ARG A 61 -3.71 -22.23 -12.39
N GLU A 62 -3.25 -23.24 -11.65
CA GLU A 62 -4.11 -24.22 -10.97
C GLU A 62 -4.96 -23.64 -9.84
N HIS A 63 -4.62 -22.45 -9.34
CA HIS A 63 -5.37 -21.70 -8.34
C HIS A 63 -6.36 -20.69 -8.97
N ALA A 64 -6.50 -20.69 -10.29
CA ALA A 64 -7.44 -19.84 -11.02
C ALA A 64 -8.63 -20.65 -11.54
N ASP A 65 -9.81 -20.03 -11.56
CA ASP A 65 -10.99 -20.56 -12.22
C ASP A 65 -10.84 -20.37 -13.74
N MET A 66 -10.20 -21.33 -14.39
CA MET A 66 -9.97 -21.29 -15.84
C MET A 66 -11.28 -21.36 -16.65
N ALA A 67 -12.43 -21.72 -16.05
CA ALA A 67 -13.70 -21.82 -16.77
C ALA A 67 -14.27 -20.43 -17.12
N VAL A 68 -13.92 -19.40 -16.34
CA VAL A 68 -14.31 -18.01 -16.62
C VAL A 68 -13.29 -17.26 -17.47
N LEU A 69 -12.14 -17.88 -17.80
CA LEU A 69 -11.10 -17.25 -18.61
C LEU A 69 -11.19 -17.67 -20.08
N GLU A 70 -11.32 -16.67 -20.96
CA GLU A 70 -11.37 -16.87 -22.41
C GLU A 70 -10.06 -16.40 -23.05
N ARG A 71 -9.41 -17.26 -23.85
CA ARG A 71 -8.15 -16.91 -24.51
C ARG A 71 -8.35 -15.73 -25.46
N SER A 72 -7.49 -14.72 -25.35
CA SER A 72 -7.42 -13.62 -26.30
C SER A 72 -6.44 -13.90 -27.43
N ASP A 73 -6.71 -13.33 -28.60
CA ASP A 73 -5.74 -13.22 -29.70
C ASP A 73 -4.69 -12.13 -29.44
N HIS A 74 -4.85 -11.32 -28.39
CA HIS A 74 -3.89 -10.29 -28.01
C HIS A 74 -2.62 -10.88 -27.40
N THR A 75 -1.48 -10.33 -27.79
CA THR A 75 -0.14 -10.77 -27.38
C THR A 75 0.80 -9.58 -27.34
N THR A 76 1.75 -9.59 -26.40
CA THR A 76 2.78 -8.54 -26.31
C THR A 76 4.15 -9.17 -26.12
N TRP A 77 5.21 -8.41 -26.38
CA TRP A 77 6.59 -8.86 -26.23
C TRP A 77 7.29 -8.05 -25.14
N CYS A 78 7.85 -8.75 -24.15
CA CYS A 78 8.72 -8.18 -23.14
C CYS A 78 10.17 -8.65 -23.39
N PRO A 79 11.16 -7.74 -23.49
CA PRO A 79 12.55 -8.15 -23.75
C PRO A 79 13.16 -8.98 -22.62
N TYR A 80 12.64 -8.90 -21.39
CA TYR A 80 13.15 -9.63 -20.24
C TYR A 80 12.35 -10.89 -19.88
N LYS A 81 11.10 -10.98 -20.33
CA LYS A 81 10.18 -12.05 -19.91
C LYS A 81 9.68 -12.93 -21.06
N GLY A 82 9.82 -12.47 -22.30
CA GLY A 82 9.37 -13.18 -23.49
C GLY A 82 7.98 -12.73 -23.95
N GLU A 83 7.23 -13.65 -24.55
CA GLU A 83 5.92 -13.37 -25.12
C GLU A 83 4.81 -13.53 -24.07
N ALA A 84 4.07 -12.45 -23.81
CA ALA A 84 2.88 -12.48 -22.98
C ALA A 84 1.65 -12.85 -23.82
N ARG A 85 0.81 -13.70 -23.23
CA ARG A 85 -0.50 -14.12 -23.75
C ARG A 85 -1.58 -13.64 -22.80
N TYR A 86 -2.75 -13.30 -23.34
CA TYR A 86 -3.81 -12.67 -22.57
C TYR A 86 -5.08 -13.52 -22.53
N PHE A 87 -5.87 -13.33 -21.47
CA PHE A 87 -7.22 -13.84 -21.35
C PHE A 87 -8.20 -12.70 -21.03
N HIS A 88 -9.40 -12.82 -21.59
CA HIS A 88 -10.58 -12.09 -21.15
C HIS A 88 -11.18 -12.80 -19.92
N VAL A 89 -11.91 -12.08 -19.08
CA VAL A 89 -12.69 -12.64 -17.96
C VAL A 89 -14.17 -12.55 -18.30
N ARG A 90 -14.87 -13.67 -18.31
CA ARG A 90 -16.33 -13.74 -18.46
C ARG A 90 -17.00 -13.49 -17.11
N THR A 91 -17.93 -12.56 -17.09
CA THR A 91 -18.80 -12.27 -15.94
C THR A 91 -20.25 -12.29 -16.37
N ASP A 92 -21.17 -12.30 -15.41
CA ASP A 92 -22.60 -12.17 -15.70
C ASP A 92 -22.96 -10.82 -16.35
N SER A 93 -22.12 -9.81 -16.14
CA SER A 93 -22.27 -8.46 -16.69
C SER A 93 -21.62 -8.27 -18.07
N GLY A 94 -20.83 -9.23 -18.55
CA GLY A 94 -20.19 -9.18 -19.85
C GLY A 94 -18.76 -9.70 -19.85
N LEU A 95 -17.98 -9.25 -20.84
CA LEU A 95 -16.59 -9.66 -21.01
C LEU A 95 -15.65 -8.53 -20.56
N ILE A 96 -14.78 -8.81 -19.60
CA ILE A 96 -13.70 -7.89 -19.21
C ILE A 96 -12.49 -8.21 -20.08
N GLU A 97 -12.20 -7.34 -21.05
CA GLU A 97 -11.22 -7.65 -22.07
C GLU A 97 -9.77 -7.58 -21.59
N ASN A 98 -8.96 -8.59 -21.94
CA ASN A 98 -7.51 -8.62 -21.66
C ASN A 98 -7.19 -8.28 -20.19
N ALA A 99 -7.92 -8.89 -19.25
CA ALA A 99 -7.79 -8.63 -17.82
C ALA A 99 -6.70 -9.46 -17.15
N VAL A 100 -6.31 -10.57 -17.78
CA VAL A 100 -5.31 -11.51 -17.26
C VAL A 100 -4.23 -11.72 -18.30
N TRP A 101 -2.96 -11.82 -17.88
CA TRP A 101 -1.87 -12.23 -18.75
C TRP A 101 -1.00 -13.31 -18.12
N THR A 102 -0.20 -13.97 -18.97
CA THR A 102 0.68 -15.07 -18.59
C THR A 102 1.88 -15.12 -19.54
N TYR A 103 3.02 -15.58 -19.04
CA TYR A 103 4.18 -15.92 -19.86
C TYR A 103 4.29 -17.44 -19.91
N GLU A 104 3.77 -18.08 -20.96
CA GLU A 104 3.70 -19.56 -21.04
C GLU A 104 5.05 -20.20 -21.38
N LYS A 105 5.98 -19.41 -21.89
CA LYS A 105 7.36 -19.80 -22.23
C LYS A 105 8.29 -18.64 -21.88
N PRO A 106 8.42 -18.30 -20.58
CA PRO A 106 9.24 -17.19 -20.16
C PRO A 106 10.72 -17.48 -20.40
N PHE A 107 11.56 -16.44 -20.44
CA PHE A 107 13.00 -16.65 -20.45
C PHE A 107 13.49 -17.28 -19.15
N HIS A 108 14.68 -17.90 -19.18
CA HIS A 108 15.20 -18.70 -18.07
C HIS A 108 15.26 -17.91 -16.75
N ALA A 109 15.66 -16.64 -16.80
CA ALA A 109 15.77 -15.77 -15.61
C ALA A 109 14.42 -15.56 -14.88
N VAL A 110 13.29 -15.71 -15.57
CA VAL A 110 11.95 -15.55 -15.01
C VAL A 110 11.12 -16.85 -15.13
N HIS A 111 11.78 -18.00 -15.20
CA HIS A 111 11.13 -19.31 -15.24
C HIS A 111 10.07 -19.56 -14.15
N PRO A 112 10.21 -19.08 -12.89
CA PRO A 112 9.20 -19.33 -11.84
C PRO A 112 7.76 -18.93 -12.20
N ILE A 113 7.56 -17.95 -13.10
CA ILE A 113 6.22 -17.49 -13.51
C ILE A 113 5.62 -18.24 -14.72
N GLU A 114 6.29 -19.27 -15.26
CA GLU A 114 5.88 -20.01 -16.48
C GLU A 114 4.41 -20.50 -16.44
N LYS A 115 3.98 -20.95 -15.27
CA LYS A 115 2.65 -21.53 -15.06
C LYS A 115 1.75 -20.63 -14.23
N ALA A 116 2.04 -19.33 -14.19
CA ALA A 116 1.29 -18.39 -13.37
C ALA A 116 0.55 -17.35 -14.23
N LEU A 117 -0.48 -16.77 -13.63
CA LEU A 117 -1.33 -15.73 -14.19
C LEU A 117 -1.14 -14.45 -13.37
N ALA A 118 -1.12 -13.31 -14.04
CA ALA A 118 -1.17 -12.00 -13.41
C ALA A 118 -2.39 -11.22 -13.92
N PHE A 119 -2.83 -10.22 -13.15
CA PHE A 119 -4.14 -9.59 -13.28
C PHE A 119 -4.01 -8.06 -13.28
N TYR A 120 -4.79 -7.38 -14.12
CA TYR A 120 -4.79 -5.92 -14.23
C TYR A 120 -5.66 -5.28 -13.15
N ALA A 121 -5.04 -4.54 -12.23
CA ALA A 121 -5.72 -3.92 -11.10
C ALA A 121 -6.74 -2.82 -11.47
N ASP A 122 -6.65 -2.27 -12.69
CA ASP A 122 -7.63 -1.33 -13.25
C ASP A 122 -8.86 -2.02 -13.86
N LYS A 123 -8.84 -3.35 -13.98
CA LYS A 123 -9.90 -4.17 -14.60
C LYS A 123 -10.56 -5.16 -13.65
N VAL A 124 -9.83 -5.60 -12.63
CA VAL A 124 -10.32 -6.52 -11.61
C VAL A 124 -9.85 -6.04 -10.24
N THR A 125 -10.60 -6.38 -9.20
CA THR A 125 -10.21 -6.07 -7.82
C THR A 125 -9.15 -7.06 -7.37
N LEU A 126 -8.00 -6.55 -6.92
CA LEU A 126 -6.93 -7.35 -6.33
C LEU A 126 -6.95 -7.16 -4.82
N ASP A 127 -7.21 -8.25 -4.11
CA ASP A 127 -7.27 -8.28 -2.66
C ASP A 127 -6.06 -9.06 -2.16
N LEU A 128 -5.02 -8.32 -1.75
CA LEU A 128 -3.79 -8.87 -1.18
C LEU A 128 -3.76 -8.56 0.31
N ARG A 129 -3.74 -9.61 1.13
CA ARG A 129 -3.72 -9.54 2.59
C ARG A 129 -2.65 -10.46 3.14
N PRO A 130 -2.11 -10.22 4.34
CA PRO A 130 -1.18 -11.13 4.99
C PRO A 130 -1.79 -12.54 5.12
N ALA A 131 -0.99 -13.60 4.90
CA ALA A 131 -1.49 -14.98 5.02
C ALA A 131 -1.72 -15.38 6.49
N ASP A 132 -0.93 -14.80 7.40
CA ASP A 132 -1.20 -14.89 8.82
C ASP A 132 -2.21 -13.81 9.21
N PRO A 133 -3.32 -14.17 9.89
CA PRO A 133 -4.18 -13.16 10.48
C PRO A 133 -3.33 -12.41 11.50
N ALA A 134 -3.34 -11.08 11.43
CA ALA A 134 -2.81 -10.26 12.50
C ALA A 134 -3.44 -10.74 13.83
N PRO A 135 -2.74 -10.63 14.99
CA PRO A 135 -3.32 -11.02 16.28
C PRO A 135 -4.73 -10.45 16.43
N GLY A 136 -5.64 -11.13 17.14
CA GLY A 136 -7.09 -10.83 17.08
C GLY A 136 -7.45 -9.34 17.18
N GLU A 137 -6.79 -8.61 18.10
CA GLU A 137 -6.95 -7.16 18.26
C GLU A 137 -6.38 -6.35 17.08
N ALA A 138 -5.22 -6.73 16.54
CA ALA A 138 -4.61 -6.12 15.36
C ALA A 138 -5.53 -6.26 14.13
N ASN A 139 -6.14 -7.43 13.94
CA ASN A 139 -7.11 -7.64 12.86
C ASN A 139 -8.36 -6.77 13.06
N SER A 140 -8.84 -6.59 14.30
CA SER A 140 -9.95 -5.67 14.58
C SER A 140 -9.66 -4.21 14.21
N VAL A 141 -8.41 -3.76 14.40
CA VAL A 141 -7.98 -2.41 13.95
C VAL A 141 -8.03 -2.33 12.42
N LEU A 142 -7.47 -3.32 11.73
CA LEU A 142 -7.44 -3.34 10.26
C LEU A 142 -8.82 -3.44 9.65
N SER A 143 -9.69 -4.33 10.16
CA SER A 143 -11.07 -4.46 9.68
C SER A 143 -11.85 -3.15 9.85
N PHE A 144 -11.74 -2.51 11.01
CA PHE A 144 -12.39 -1.21 11.21
C PHE A 144 -11.88 -0.17 10.21
N TRP A 145 -10.56 0.01 10.15
CA TRP A 145 -9.99 1.10 9.35
C TRP A 145 -10.10 0.86 7.84
N MET A 146 -9.84 -0.37 7.39
CA MET A 146 -9.70 -0.70 5.96
C MET A 146 -10.98 -1.23 5.32
N GLU A 147 -11.93 -1.77 6.10
CA GLU A 147 -13.13 -2.43 5.56
C GLU A 147 -14.43 -1.75 6.02
N GLU A 148 -14.53 -1.34 7.29
CA GLU A 148 -15.75 -0.70 7.81
C GLU A 148 -15.85 0.78 7.42
N LEU A 149 -14.71 1.49 7.33
CA LEU A 149 -14.66 2.89 6.91
C LEU A 149 -14.46 3.03 5.39
N GLU A 150 -15.20 3.96 4.80
CA GLU A 150 -14.97 4.40 3.43
C GLU A 150 -13.63 5.18 3.35
N PRO A 151 -12.88 5.10 2.24
CA PRO A 151 -11.57 5.76 2.12
C PRO A 151 -11.58 7.26 2.49
N LYS A 152 -12.64 7.98 2.11
CA LYS A 152 -12.80 9.41 2.42
C LYS A 152 -12.98 9.71 3.92
N GLU A 153 -13.49 8.75 4.69
CA GLU A 153 -13.77 8.92 6.12
C GLU A 153 -12.48 8.85 6.94
N ARG A 154 -11.48 8.12 6.48
CA ARG A 154 -10.14 8.01 7.09
C ARG A 154 -9.40 9.36 7.14
N PHE A 155 -9.66 10.24 6.17
CA PHE A 155 -8.96 11.51 5.99
C PHE A 155 -9.79 12.74 6.39
N LYS A 156 -11.03 12.55 6.86
CA LYS A 156 -11.91 13.64 7.23
C LYS A 156 -12.16 13.61 8.74
N ALA A 157 -12.05 14.78 9.38
CA ALA A 157 -12.45 14.90 10.78
C ALA A 157 -13.96 14.64 10.93
N ASP A 158 -14.31 13.63 11.74
CA ASP A 158 -15.68 13.28 12.09
C ASP A 158 -15.73 12.87 13.58
N PRO A 159 -16.40 13.66 14.44
CA PRO A 159 -16.50 13.34 15.87
C PRO A 159 -17.10 11.96 16.16
N LYS A 160 -17.97 11.43 15.29
CA LYS A 160 -18.55 10.10 15.50
C LYS A 160 -17.52 8.99 15.32
N ILE A 161 -16.66 9.13 14.32
CA ILE A 161 -15.55 8.20 14.09
C ILE A 161 -14.54 8.33 15.23
N ASP A 162 -14.25 9.56 15.68
CA ASP A 162 -13.35 9.79 16.81
C ASP A 162 -13.88 9.12 18.11
N ASP A 163 -15.18 9.28 18.41
CA ASP A 163 -15.85 8.63 19.54
C ASP A 163 -15.82 7.10 19.43
N GLU A 164 -16.02 6.57 18.23
CA GLU A 164 -15.95 5.13 17.96
C GLU A 164 -14.53 4.59 18.14
N ILE A 165 -13.51 5.32 17.68
CA ILE A 165 -12.11 4.97 17.88
C ILE A 165 -11.76 4.97 19.38
N GLU A 166 -12.17 5.97 20.16
CA GLU A 166 -11.91 5.99 21.61
C GLU A 166 -12.60 4.80 22.30
N GLN A 167 -13.87 4.52 21.96
CA GLN A 167 -14.63 3.44 22.58
C GLN A 167 -14.07 2.05 22.26
N ARG A 168 -13.70 1.79 21.00
CA ARG A 168 -13.25 0.47 20.53
C ARG A 168 -11.76 0.24 20.75
N PHE A 169 -10.94 1.28 20.55
CA PHE A 169 -9.49 1.14 20.39
C PHE A 169 -8.67 2.08 21.27
N GLY A 170 -9.27 3.00 22.05
CA GLY A 170 -8.53 3.96 22.86
C GLY A 170 -7.57 3.31 23.87
N SER A 171 -8.01 2.23 24.54
CA SER A 171 -7.14 1.45 25.45
C SER A 171 -5.99 0.79 24.71
N LEU A 172 -6.28 0.17 23.57
CA LEU A 172 -5.30 -0.52 22.72
C LEU A 172 -4.25 0.46 22.17
N GLN A 173 -4.68 1.64 21.72
CA GLN A 173 -3.80 2.70 21.24
C GLN A 173 -2.81 3.16 22.32
N ARG A 174 -3.30 3.33 23.55
CA ARG A 174 -2.47 3.69 24.71
C ARG A 174 -1.49 2.57 25.10
N ALA A 175 -1.88 1.31 24.99
CA ALA A 175 -1.01 0.15 25.24
C ALA A 175 0.08 0.01 24.17
N ALA A 176 -0.29 0.14 22.89
CA ALA A 176 0.65 0.16 21.76
C ALA A 176 1.68 1.29 21.89
N GLY A 177 1.25 2.48 22.31
CA GLY A 177 2.16 3.62 22.58
C GLY A 177 3.22 3.31 23.65
N LYS A 178 2.93 2.41 24.60
CA LYS A 178 3.87 1.94 25.63
C LYS A 178 4.73 0.75 25.22
N GLY A 179 4.50 0.17 24.05
CA GLY A 179 5.23 -1.01 23.57
C GLY A 179 4.68 -2.36 24.00
N GLU A 180 3.46 -2.38 24.55
CA GLU A 180 2.83 -3.63 25.02
C GLU A 180 2.45 -4.59 23.88
N HIS A 181 2.51 -4.13 22.62
CA HIS A 181 2.16 -4.88 21.41
C HIS A 181 3.29 -4.88 20.35
N ASP A 182 4.55 -4.65 20.75
CA ASP A 182 5.67 -4.56 19.81
C ASP A 182 5.95 -5.89 19.09
N ASP A 183 5.47 -7.02 19.61
CA ASP A 183 5.51 -8.32 18.96
C ASP A 183 4.76 -8.36 17.62
N TRP A 184 3.77 -7.48 17.43
CA TRP A 184 2.99 -7.39 16.19
C TRP A 184 3.81 -6.95 14.98
N GLN A 185 4.94 -6.28 15.20
CA GLN A 185 5.85 -5.81 14.15
C GLN A 185 6.42 -6.96 13.30
N SER A 186 6.39 -8.20 13.81
CA SER A 186 6.90 -9.39 13.13
C SER A 186 6.07 -9.83 11.92
N SER A 187 4.89 -9.26 11.71
CA SER A 187 3.98 -9.59 10.61
C SER A 187 3.55 -8.35 9.84
N PRO A 188 3.23 -8.47 8.54
CA PRO A 188 2.72 -7.32 7.77
C PRO A 188 1.38 -6.80 8.28
N GLY A 189 0.49 -7.67 8.76
CA GLY A 189 -0.79 -7.20 9.34
C GLY A 189 -0.58 -6.46 10.66
N GLY A 190 0.23 -7.03 11.55
CA GLY A 190 0.49 -6.45 12.87
C GLY A 190 1.26 -5.13 12.80
N ALA A 191 2.28 -5.03 11.93
CA ALA A 191 3.02 -3.80 11.72
C ALA A 191 2.11 -2.67 11.20
N LEU A 192 1.27 -2.96 10.21
CA LEU A 192 0.30 -1.99 9.69
C LEU A 192 -0.70 -1.55 10.76
N ALA A 193 -1.21 -2.48 11.57
CA ALA A 193 -2.15 -2.15 12.65
C ALA A 193 -1.51 -1.24 13.71
N LEU A 194 -0.25 -1.48 14.08
CA LEU A 194 0.51 -0.60 14.97
C LEU A 194 0.68 0.80 14.37
N ILE A 195 1.01 0.90 13.08
CA ILE A 195 1.13 2.20 12.40
C ILE A 195 -0.20 2.95 12.45
N ILE A 196 -1.33 2.30 12.16
CA ILE A 196 -2.65 2.93 12.23
C ILE A 196 -2.96 3.40 13.66
N LEU A 197 -2.69 2.59 14.69
CA LEU A 197 -2.90 2.97 16.09
C LEU A 197 -2.05 4.19 16.48
N LEU A 198 -0.78 4.18 16.10
CA LEU A 198 0.20 5.15 16.58
C LEU A 198 0.23 6.45 15.76
N ASP A 199 -0.10 6.38 14.49
CA ASP A 199 -0.08 7.51 13.58
C ASP A 199 -1.51 8.07 13.36
N GLN A 200 -2.40 7.27 12.77
CA GLN A 200 -3.75 7.71 12.39
C GLN A 200 -4.66 7.92 13.61
N PHE A 201 -4.84 6.89 14.45
CA PHE A 201 -5.73 7.00 15.62
C PHE A 201 -5.25 8.05 16.62
N SER A 202 -3.94 8.28 16.76
CA SER A 202 -3.44 9.39 17.59
C SER A 202 -4.03 10.73 17.16
N ARG A 203 -4.15 10.97 15.84
CA ARG A 203 -4.72 12.21 15.28
C ARG A 203 -6.24 12.30 15.50
N ASN A 204 -6.96 11.18 15.44
CA ASN A 204 -8.39 11.13 15.77
C ASN A 204 -8.66 11.35 17.28
N LEU A 205 -7.94 10.63 18.15
CA LEU A 205 -8.16 10.62 19.59
C LEU A 205 -7.76 11.91 20.30
N TYR A 206 -6.79 12.63 19.75
CA TYR A 206 -6.12 13.73 20.44
C TYR A 206 -6.10 15.04 19.63
N ARG A 207 -7.12 15.25 18.78
CA ARG A 207 -7.27 16.47 17.97
C ARG A 207 -7.03 17.73 18.79
N GLY A 208 -6.29 18.67 18.21
CA GLY A 208 -5.98 19.95 18.84
C GLY A 208 -5.06 19.84 20.07
N SER A 209 -4.25 18.78 20.18
CA SER A 209 -3.29 18.64 21.29
C SER A 209 -1.96 18.02 20.83
N ALA A 210 -0.89 18.29 21.58
CA ALA A 210 0.42 17.68 21.37
C ALA A 210 0.40 16.14 21.37
N ARG A 211 -0.58 15.53 22.06
CA ARG A 211 -0.71 14.08 22.15
C ARG A 211 -0.99 13.43 20.79
N ALA A 212 -1.53 14.16 19.83
CA ALA A 212 -1.74 13.67 18.46
C ALA A 212 -0.43 13.27 17.78
N PHE A 213 0.70 13.89 18.16
CA PHE A 213 2.01 13.68 17.55
C PHE A 213 2.98 12.90 18.45
N ALA A 214 2.57 12.58 19.68
CA ALA A 214 3.45 11.99 20.68
C ALA A 214 4.01 10.61 20.27
N ASN A 215 3.32 9.91 19.37
CA ASN A 215 3.70 8.59 18.89
C ASN A 215 4.35 8.61 17.49
N ASP A 216 4.48 9.76 16.83
CA ASP A 216 4.96 9.87 15.44
C ASP A 216 6.35 9.21 15.27
N ALA A 217 7.27 9.45 16.20
CA ALA A 217 8.61 8.86 16.17
C ALA A 217 8.58 7.32 16.22
N LYS A 218 7.71 6.76 17.06
CA LYS A 218 7.55 5.30 17.18
C LYS A 218 6.88 4.71 15.94
N ALA A 219 5.87 5.37 15.41
CA ALA A 219 5.23 4.95 14.17
C ALA A 219 6.24 4.93 13.00
N LEU A 220 7.12 5.93 12.91
CA LEU A 220 8.18 5.99 11.91
C LEU A 220 9.22 4.87 12.08
N GLU A 221 9.60 4.53 13.31
CA GLU A 221 10.52 3.40 13.56
C GLU A 221 9.93 2.07 13.06
N ILE A 222 8.66 1.81 13.40
CA ILE A 222 7.94 0.61 12.97
C ILE A 222 7.81 0.57 11.44
N ALA A 223 7.46 1.70 10.83
CA ALA A 223 7.35 1.82 9.38
C ALA A 223 8.67 1.52 8.67
N ARG A 224 9.79 2.07 9.16
CA ARG A 224 11.14 1.79 8.64
C ARG A 224 11.48 0.30 8.75
N ALA A 225 11.20 -0.33 9.89
CA ALA A 225 11.45 -1.76 10.08
C ALA A 225 10.60 -2.61 9.13
N ALA A 226 9.31 -2.28 8.97
CA ALA A 226 8.39 -3.01 8.11
C ALA A 226 8.74 -2.89 6.63
N VAL A 227 9.09 -1.68 6.15
CA VAL A 227 9.53 -1.47 4.75
C VAL A 227 10.85 -2.19 4.47
N LYS A 228 11.78 -2.18 5.43
CA LYS A 228 13.03 -2.95 5.33
C LYS A 228 12.77 -4.46 5.26
N ALA A 229 11.73 -4.95 5.93
CA ALA A 229 11.29 -6.34 5.90
C ALA A 229 10.37 -6.67 4.70
N GLY A 230 10.12 -5.70 3.80
CA GLY A 230 9.27 -5.86 2.63
C GLY A 230 7.78 -6.03 2.94
N HIS A 231 7.33 -5.74 4.17
CA HIS A 231 5.95 -5.95 4.59
C HIS A 231 4.95 -5.07 3.82
N ASP A 232 5.35 -3.86 3.48
CA ASP A 232 4.58 -2.91 2.67
C ASP A 232 4.33 -3.42 1.23
N LEU A 233 5.21 -4.29 0.73
CA LEU A 233 5.07 -4.97 -0.56
C LEU A 233 4.23 -6.26 -0.46
N THR A 234 3.62 -6.56 0.67
CA THR A 234 2.78 -7.77 0.85
C THR A 234 1.32 -7.44 1.12
N VAL A 235 0.96 -6.17 0.92
CA VAL A 235 -0.37 -5.57 1.13
C VAL A 235 -0.83 -4.80 -0.11
N THR A 236 -2.12 -4.43 -0.17
CA THR A 236 -2.66 -3.61 -1.27
C THR A 236 -2.04 -2.22 -1.32
N GLY A 237 -2.15 -1.53 -2.46
CA GLY A 237 -1.66 -0.14 -2.59
C GLY A 237 -2.31 0.84 -1.59
N ASP A 238 -3.61 0.66 -1.32
CA ASP A 238 -4.33 1.46 -0.31
C ASP A 238 -3.75 1.24 1.09
N GLN A 239 -3.48 -0.02 1.47
CA GLN A 239 -2.84 -0.35 2.74
C GLN A 239 -1.38 0.14 2.81
N ARG A 240 -0.66 0.01 1.71
CA ARG A 240 0.74 0.41 1.57
C ARG A 240 0.93 1.91 1.80
N ALA A 241 -0.02 2.76 1.42
CA ALA A 241 0.07 4.20 1.67
C ALA A 241 0.23 4.52 3.17
N PHE A 242 -0.45 3.77 4.04
CA PHE A 242 -0.35 3.97 5.49
C PHE A 242 1.00 3.55 6.06
N TYR A 243 1.73 2.62 5.43
CA TYR A 243 3.11 2.35 5.79
C TYR A 243 3.99 3.59 5.61
N TYR A 244 3.71 4.45 4.62
CA TYR A 244 4.56 5.57 4.26
C TYR A 244 4.20 6.88 4.97
N MET A 245 2.95 7.02 5.43
CA MET A 245 2.48 8.21 6.14
C MET A 245 3.34 8.63 7.34
N PRO A 246 3.93 7.72 8.15
CA PRO A 246 4.85 8.13 9.21
C PRO A 246 6.07 8.93 8.74
N TRP A 247 6.60 8.66 7.55
CA TRP A 247 7.65 9.52 6.96
C TRP A 247 7.07 10.89 6.57
N MET A 248 5.91 10.90 5.93
CA MET A 248 5.19 12.12 5.56
C MET A 248 4.89 13.00 6.77
N HIS A 249 4.62 12.43 7.94
CA HIS A 249 4.31 13.19 9.15
C HIS A 249 5.51 13.64 9.96
N ALA A 250 6.73 13.21 9.61
CA ALA A 250 7.95 13.58 10.32
C ALA A 250 8.39 15.01 9.97
N GLU A 251 8.83 15.77 10.98
CA GLU A 251 9.47 17.08 10.80
C GLU A 251 10.99 16.89 10.61
N ASP A 252 11.37 16.17 9.55
CA ASP A 252 12.76 15.82 9.21
C ASP A 252 12.92 15.73 7.69
N MET A 253 13.91 16.40 7.11
CA MET A 253 14.04 16.47 5.64
C MET A 253 14.43 15.13 5.01
N ASP A 254 15.30 14.35 5.64
CA ASP A 254 15.68 13.04 5.12
C ASP A 254 14.45 12.10 5.10
N ALA A 255 13.59 12.18 6.12
CA ALA A 255 12.33 11.47 6.14
C ALA A 255 11.36 11.94 5.05
N GLN A 256 11.31 13.25 4.75
CA GLN A 256 10.45 13.79 3.69
C GLN A 256 10.92 13.39 2.28
N ASP A 257 12.22 13.41 2.03
CA ASP A 257 12.79 12.94 0.77
C ASP A 257 12.48 11.44 0.56
N GLU A 258 12.63 10.63 1.61
CA GLU A 258 12.28 9.21 1.58
C GLU A 258 10.77 8.99 1.40
N SER A 259 9.92 9.79 2.06
CA SER A 259 8.46 9.77 1.86
C SER A 259 8.12 9.93 0.38
N VAL A 260 8.64 10.99 -0.25
CA VAL A 260 8.40 11.26 -1.67
C VAL A 260 8.94 10.14 -2.55
N HIS A 261 10.12 9.58 -2.23
CA HIS A 261 10.67 8.44 -2.95
C HIS A 261 9.77 7.21 -2.88
N LEU A 262 9.33 6.81 -1.67
CA LEU A 262 8.46 5.65 -1.45
C LEU A 262 7.12 5.80 -2.16
N PHE A 263 6.46 6.95 -2.04
CA PHE A 263 5.20 7.20 -2.74
C PHE A 263 5.36 7.18 -4.27
N ARG A 264 6.44 7.77 -4.81
CA ARG A 264 6.68 7.79 -6.26
C ARG A 264 6.98 6.41 -6.85
N THR A 265 7.81 5.63 -6.16
CA THR A 265 8.31 4.35 -6.69
C THR A 265 7.39 3.19 -6.37
N ARG A 266 6.65 3.25 -5.27
CA ARG A 266 5.81 2.14 -4.78
C ARG A 266 4.32 2.46 -4.71
N LEU A 267 3.89 3.64 -5.18
CA LEU A 267 2.49 4.01 -5.43
C LEU A 267 2.35 5.00 -6.62
N PRO A 268 2.96 4.73 -7.79
CA PRO A 268 2.95 5.65 -8.92
C PRO A 268 1.53 5.87 -9.45
N GLY A 269 1.25 7.11 -9.87
CA GLY A 269 -0.06 7.48 -10.46
C GLY A 269 -1.19 7.64 -9.45
N THR A 270 -0.91 7.54 -8.15
CA THR A 270 -1.85 7.88 -7.08
C THR A 270 -1.77 9.36 -6.72
N THR A 271 -2.86 9.92 -6.20
CA THR A 271 -2.86 11.30 -5.66
C THR A 271 -2.00 11.43 -4.41
N SER A 272 -1.67 10.31 -3.73
CA SER A 272 -0.83 10.30 -2.52
C SER A 272 0.57 10.86 -2.76
N VAL A 273 1.10 10.76 -3.98
CA VAL A 273 2.38 11.37 -4.36
C VAL A 273 2.33 12.89 -4.21
N ASP A 274 1.23 13.52 -4.64
CA ASP A 274 1.06 14.97 -4.55
C ASP A 274 0.92 15.44 -3.09
N PHE A 275 0.34 14.61 -2.23
CA PHE A 275 0.32 14.88 -0.78
C PHE A 275 1.72 14.79 -0.18
N ALA A 276 2.51 13.77 -0.53
CA ALA A 276 3.88 13.62 -0.03
C ALA A 276 4.77 14.80 -0.42
N ILE A 277 4.66 15.28 -1.67
CA ILE A 277 5.42 16.44 -2.16
C ILE A 277 5.06 17.70 -1.35
N ARG A 278 3.77 17.94 -1.15
CA ARG A 278 3.31 19.12 -0.41
C ARG A 278 3.75 19.13 1.05
N HIS A 279 3.76 17.96 1.71
CA HIS A 279 4.33 17.82 3.05
C HIS A 279 5.83 18.15 3.06
N ARG A 280 6.58 17.60 2.10
CA ARG A 280 8.02 17.88 1.93
C ARG A 280 8.27 19.38 1.75
N ASP A 281 7.51 20.06 0.90
CA ASP A 281 7.70 21.48 0.60
C ASP A 281 7.51 22.37 1.86
N ILE A 282 6.60 21.99 2.77
CA ILE A 282 6.44 22.69 4.06
C ILE A 282 7.68 22.50 4.93
N ILE A 283 8.20 21.28 5.04
CA ILE A 283 9.40 21.02 5.85
C ILE A 283 10.64 21.65 5.20
N GLU A 284 10.72 21.73 3.87
CA GLU A 284 11.79 22.42 3.18
C GLU A 284 11.76 23.93 3.45
N ALA A 285 10.56 24.52 3.52
CA ALA A 285 10.38 25.95 3.78
C ALA A 285 10.62 26.32 5.26
N PHE A 286 10.12 25.52 6.21
CA PHE A 286 10.04 25.90 7.62
C PHE A 286 10.81 24.98 8.58
N GLY A 287 11.29 23.82 8.11
CA GLY A 287 11.93 22.79 8.92
C GLY A 287 10.97 22.03 9.85
N ARG A 288 9.68 22.38 9.85
CA ARG A 288 8.63 21.86 10.74
C ARG A 288 7.25 22.20 10.17
N TYR A 289 6.19 21.66 10.75
CA TYR A 289 4.80 22.00 10.42
C TYR A 289 4.32 23.21 11.24
N PRO A 290 4.08 24.38 10.63
CA PRO A 290 3.70 25.58 11.36
C PRO A 290 2.40 25.43 12.16
N HIS A 291 1.42 24.71 11.60
CA HIS A 291 0.12 24.47 12.26
C HIS A 291 0.21 23.67 13.57
N ARG A 292 1.34 22.98 13.83
CA ARG A 292 1.57 22.26 15.10
C ARG A 292 2.16 23.16 16.20
N ASN A 293 2.58 24.39 15.87
CA ASN A 293 3.32 25.25 16.80
C ASN A 293 2.54 25.53 18.08
N GLU A 294 1.26 25.91 17.98
CA GLU A 294 0.43 26.24 19.15
C GLU A 294 0.31 25.07 20.12
N VAL A 295 -0.08 23.89 19.62
CA VAL A 295 -0.32 22.71 20.45
C VAL A 295 0.97 22.10 21.01
N LEU A 296 2.11 22.32 20.35
CA LEU A 296 3.45 21.92 20.81
C LEU A 296 4.14 22.99 21.68
N GLY A 297 3.53 24.15 21.89
CA GLY A 297 4.09 25.24 22.68
C GLY A 297 5.33 25.89 22.04
N ARG A 298 5.42 25.88 20.72
CA ARG A 298 6.50 26.51 19.94
C ARG A 298 6.15 27.94 19.60
N GLU A 299 7.15 28.82 19.59
CA GLU A 299 6.98 30.19 19.10
C GLU A 299 6.74 30.20 17.57
N MET A 300 5.74 30.96 17.14
CA MET A 300 5.38 31.18 15.74
C MET A 300 6.23 32.31 15.15
N THR A 301 6.93 32.05 14.04
CA THR A 301 7.63 33.10 13.29
C THR A 301 6.68 33.93 12.42
N ALA A 302 7.13 35.08 11.93
CA ALA A 302 6.29 35.95 11.09
C ALA A 302 5.96 35.30 9.73
N GLU A 303 6.92 34.58 9.16
CA GLU A 303 6.78 33.84 7.90
C GLU A 303 5.79 32.67 8.06
N GLU A 304 5.90 31.91 9.15
CA GLU A 304 4.95 30.84 9.49
C GLU A 304 3.53 31.37 9.73
N GLN A 305 3.39 32.49 10.44
CA GLN A 305 2.08 33.12 10.66
C GLN A 305 1.46 33.58 9.34
N THR A 306 2.25 34.23 8.48
CA THR A 306 1.78 34.67 7.16
C THR A 306 1.34 33.50 6.30
N TYR A 307 2.12 32.41 6.29
CA TYR A 307 1.76 31.17 5.60
C TYR A 307 0.38 30.64 6.04
N LEU A 308 0.13 30.57 7.35
CA LEU A 308 -1.15 30.11 7.88
C LEU A 308 -2.30 31.09 7.58
N ASP A 309 -2.06 32.40 7.71
CA ASP A 309 -3.06 33.44 7.44
C ASP A 309 -3.51 33.47 5.96
N GLU A 310 -2.61 33.09 5.04
CA GLU A 310 -2.89 32.99 3.60
C GLU A 310 -3.56 31.66 3.20
N GLY A 311 -3.94 30.83 4.18
CA GLY A 311 -4.58 29.53 3.93
C GLY A 311 -3.60 28.41 3.63
N GLY A 312 -2.39 28.50 4.20
CA GLY A 312 -1.40 27.44 4.17
C GLY A 312 -1.96 26.09 4.62
N GLU A 313 -1.36 25.02 4.11
CA GLU A 313 -1.88 23.67 4.28
C GLU A 313 -1.72 23.19 5.72
N THR A 314 -2.83 22.69 6.25
CA THR A 314 -2.91 22.07 7.56
C THR A 314 -3.33 20.61 7.33
N PHE A 315 -2.34 19.73 7.37
CA PHE A 315 -2.53 18.29 7.29
C PHE A 315 -2.87 17.70 8.66
#